data_AF-A0A9E3SNF0-F1
#
_entry.id   AF-A0A9E3SNF0-F1
#
_cell.length_a   1.000
_cell.length_b   1.000
_cell.length_c   1.000
_cell.angle_alpha   90.00
_cell.angle_beta   90.00
_cell.angle_gamma   90.00
#
_symmetry.space_group_name_H-M   'P 1'
#
loop_
_entity.id
_entity.type
_entity.pdbx_description
1 polymer ?
#
loop_
_entity_poly.entity_id
_entity_poly.type
_entity_poly.pdbx_seq_one_letter_code
_entity_poly.pdbx_strand_id
1 'polypeptide(L)'
;MDKPGRPLGLSIAIIISLMLYTLLPFAQVIFMLSLRQQFQTIEFLEAGGAIGGDLKGLQDLNLLLPVLNGVIFLVVAVLAWRGGSRLIRPVFVLSVVLITMVTILLTVRAMGIPPSAQAGLDSATAAVDTLLEARIIASVLIALYVIWYANRGPARAFYRGYYLPDPADAQPSPRSTGDTLS
;
A
#
# COMPACT_ATOMS: atom_id res chain seq x y z
N MET A 1 9.37 -10.90 30.91
CA MET A 1 9.78 -10.85 29.49
C MET A 1 9.20 -9.59 28.91
N ASP A 2 10.03 -8.58 28.66
CA ASP A 2 9.57 -7.31 28.11
C ASP A 2 9.07 -7.51 26.68
N LYS A 3 7.86 -7.01 26.41
CA LYS A 3 7.33 -7.00 25.05
C LYS A 3 8.18 -6.04 24.22
N PRO A 4 8.69 -6.48 23.05
CA PRO A 4 9.41 -5.59 22.16
C PRO A 4 8.55 -4.38 21.79
N GLY A 5 9.12 -3.19 21.96
CA GLY A 5 8.48 -1.95 21.56
C GLY A 5 8.15 -1.94 20.07
N ARG A 6 7.15 -1.14 19.68
CA ARG A 6 6.74 -1.02 18.26
C ARG A 6 7.89 -0.40 17.46
N PRO A 7 8.43 -1.08 16.43
CA PRO A 7 9.53 -0.52 15.65
C PRO A 7 9.02 0.63 14.79
N LEU A 8 9.58 1.83 14.98
CA LEU A 8 9.15 3.05 14.27
C LEU A 8 9.11 2.89 12.75
N GLY A 9 10.08 2.16 12.17
CA GLY A 9 10.11 1.93 10.73
C GLY A 9 8.97 1.04 10.21
N LEU A 10 8.41 0.16 11.05
CA LEU A 10 7.22 -0.61 10.67
C LEU A 10 5.98 0.28 10.67
N SER A 11 5.84 1.15 11.67
CA SER A 11 4.75 2.12 11.71
C SER A 11 4.80 3.06 10.51
N ILE A 12 5.98 3.57 10.16
CA ILE A 12 6.20 4.40 8.97
C ILE A 12 5.85 3.61 7.69
N ALA A 13 6.29 2.35 7.57
CA ALA A 13 5.96 1.51 6.43
C ALA A 13 4.44 1.34 6.27
N ILE A 14 3.72 1.08 7.36
CA ILE A 14 2.26 0.92 7.35
C ILE A 14 1.59 2.23 6.94
N ILE A 15 1.97 3.36 7.55
CA ILE A 15 1.36 4.67 7.27
C ILE A 15 1.59 5.08 5.81
N ILE A 16 2.82 4.99 5.30
CA ILE A 16 3.14 5.35 3.91
C ILE A 16 2.36 4.44 2.95
N SER A 17 2.28 3.14 3.25
CA SER A 17 1.52 2.21 2.41
C SER A 17 0.02 2.51 2.42
N LEU A 18 -0.55 2.87 3.58
CA LEU A 18 -1.96 3.28 3.68
C LEU A 18 -2.25 4.56 2.87
N MET A 19 -1.35 5.54 2.95
CA MET A 19 -1.49 6.77 2.16
C MET A 19 -1.48 6.47 0.66
N LEU A 20 -0.53 5.65 0.20
CA LEU A 20 -0.34 5.40 -1.24
C LEU A 20 -1.37 4.42 -1.83
N TYR A 21 -1.71 3.35 -1.10
CA TYR A 21 -2.58 2.28 -1.63
C TYR A 21 -4.05 2.39 -1.22
N THR A 22 -4.39 3.26 -0.28
CA THR A 22 -5.78 3.43 0.18
C THR A 22 -6.25 4.86 0.01
N LEU A 23 -5.56 5.83 0.64
CA LEU A 23 -6.03 7.22 0.67
C LEU A 23 -6.03 7.86 -0.72
N LEU A 24 -4.92 7.72 -1.45
CA LEU A 24 -4.76 8.27 -2.79
C LEU A 24 -5.76 7.68 -3.80
N PRO A 25 -5.91 6.35 -3.95
CA PRO A 25 -6.91 5.80 -4.88
C PRO A 25 -8.35 6.13 -4.47
N PHE A 26 -8.66 6.23 -3.17
CA PHE A 26 -9.99 6.66 -2.74
C PHE A 26 -10.24 8.12 -3.12
N ALA A 27 -9.26 9.00 -2.92
CA ALA A 27 -9.37 10.39 -3.35
C ALA A 27 -9.59 10.50 -4.87
N GLN A 28 -8.90 9.68 -5.67
CA GLN A 28 -9.10 9.61 -7.13
C GLN A 28 -10.54 9.19 -7.48
N VAL A 29 -11.07 8.15 -6.82
CA VAL A 29 -12.44 7.67 -7.05
C VAL A 29 -13.47 8.73 -6.63
N ILE A 30 -13.29 9.36 -5.46
CA ILE A 30 -14.18 10.42 -4.97
C ILE A 30 -14.19 11.61 -5.93
N PHE A 31 -13.01 12.05 -6.38
CA PHE A 31 -12.88 13.14 -7.34
C PHE A 31 -13.60 12.81 -8.66
N MET A 32 -13.41 11.60 -9.18
CA MET A 32 -14.07 11.14 -10.41
C MET A 32 -15.60 11.08 -10.27
N LEU A 33 -16.11 10.58 -9.13
CA LEU A 33 -17.54 10.54 -8.84
C LEU A 33 -18.13 11.95 -8.69
N SER A 34 -17.38 12.87 -8.07
CA SER A 34 -17.79 14.27 -7.90
C SER A 34 -17.94 14.97 -9.26
N LEU A 35 -16.99 14.75 -10.18
CA LEU A 35 -17.08 15.25 -11.55
C LEU A 35 -18.29 14.66 -12.29
N ARG A 36 -18.50 13.34 -12.21
CA ARG A 36 -19.66 12.68 -12.83
C ARG A 36 -20.99 13.28 -12.35
N GLN A 37 -21.11 13.57 -11.06
CA GLN A 37 -22.31 14.18 -10.48
C GLN A 37 -22.52 15.62 -10.99
N GLN A 38 -21.45 16.40 -11.11
CA GLN A 38 -21.53 17.76 -11.65
C GLN A 38 -21.99 17.76 -13.11
N PHE A 39 -21.42 16.90 -13.97
CA PHE A 39 -21.82 16.80 -15.37
C PHE A 39 -23.28 16.34 -15.54
N GLN A 40 -23.74 15.36 -14.76
CA GLN A 40 -25.14 14.93 -14.79
C GLN A 40 -26.11 16.05 -14.41
N THR A 41 -25.69 16.93 -13.48
CA THR A 41 -26.51 18.07 -13.07
C THR A 41 -26.61 19.13 -14.17
N ILE A 42 -25.52 19.36 -14.92
CA ILE A 42 -25.47 20.33 -16.03
C ILE A 42 -26.22 19.79 -17.26
N GLU A 43 -26.04 18.52 -17.60
CA GLU A 43 -26.74 17.84 -18.72
C GLU A 43 -28.27 17.82 -18.52
N PHE A 44 -28.74 17.76 -17.27
CA PHE A 44 -30.17 17.87 -16.95
C PHE A 44 -30.74 19.28 -17.13
N LEU A 45 -29.91 20.32 -17.05
CA LEU A 45 -30.31 21.73 -17.19
C LEU A 45 -30.32 22.21 -18.65
N GLU A 46 -29.44 21.68 -19.49
CA GLU A 46 -29.41 21.93 -20.93
C GLU A 46 -30.11 20.78 -21.67
N ALA A 47 -31.43 20.87 -21.86
CA ALA A 47 -32.27 19.88 -22.54
C ALA A 47 -31.97 19.67 -24.05
N GLY A 48 -30.72 19.84 -24.47
CA GLY A 48 -30.28 19.71 -25.85
C GLY A 48 -28.76 19.77 -25.98
N GLY A 49 -28.12 18.61 -25.87
CA GLY A 49 -26.94 18.30 -26.68
C GLY A 49 -25.62 18.96 -26.29
N ALA A 50 -25.14 18.74 -25.07
CA ALA A 50 -23.69 18.64 -24.87
C ALA A 50 -23.30 17.17 -25.07
N ILE A 51 -22.63 16.86 -26.18
CA ILE A 51 -22.01 15.55 -26.46
C ILE A 51 -20.83 15.39 -25.48
N GLY A 52 -21.12 15.18 -24.21
CA GLY A 52 -20.17 14.66 -23.23
C GLY A 52 -20.04 13.18 -23.51
N GLY A 53 -19.00 12.78 -24.23
CA GLY A 53 -18.74 11.39 -24.61
C GLY A 53 -19.03 10.44 -23.44
N ASP A 54 -19.78 9.39 -23.72
CA ASP A 54 -20.39 8.46 -22.77
C ASP A 54 -19.47 8.10 -21.59
N LEU A 55 -19.51 8.90 -20.51
CA LEU A 55 -18.83 8.60 -19.26
C LEU A 55 -19.48 7.39 -18.57
N LYS A 56 -20.61 6.85 -19.08
CA LYS A 56 -21.15 5.55 -18.65
C LYS A 56 -20.32 4.39 -19.21
N GLY A 57 -19.49 4.61 -20.24
CA GLY A 57 -18.57 3.62 -20.80
C GLY A 57 -17.30 3.40 -19.96
N LEU A 58 -16.99 4.28 -19.00
CA LEU A 58 -16.02 4.00 -17.95
C LEU A 58 -16.63 2.94 -17.03
N GLN A 59 -16.41 1.67 -17.41
CA GLN A 59 -16.86 0.49 -16.69
C GLN A 59 -16.75 0.72 -15.18
N ASP A 60 -17.86 0.62 -14.46
CA ASP A 60 -17.90 0.72 -12.99
C ASP A 60 -16.85 -0.21 -12.33
N LEU A 61 -16.45 -1.27 -13.04
CA LEU A 61 -15.36 -2.18 -12.72
C LEU A 61 -13.99 -1.51 -12.52
N ASN A 62 -13.68 -0.46 -13.30
CA ASN A 62 -12.44 0.33 -13.16
C ASN A 62 -12.43 1.17 -11.89
N LEU A 63 -13.59 1.54 -11.35
CA LEU A 63 -13.72 2.23 -10.06
C LEU A 63 -13.78 1.23 -8.89
N LEU A 64 -14.41 0.07 -9.12
CA LEU A 64 -14.56 -0.99 -8.11
C LEU A 64 -13.21 -1.58 -7.70
N LEU A 65 -12.33 -1.85 -8.67
CA LEU A 65 -11.04 -2.50 -8.42
C LEU A 65 -10.12 -1.70 -7.47
N PRO A 66 -9.88 -0.40 -7.68
CA PRO A 66 -9.12 0.43 -6.73
C PRO A 66 -9.74 0.47 -5.33
N VAL A 67 -11.07 0.51 -5.23
CA VAL A 67 -11.78 0.53 -3.95
C VAL A 67 -11.57 -0.78 -3.20
N LEU A 68 -11.81 -1.91 -3.86
CA LEU A 68 -11.60 -3.25 -3.27
C LEU A 68 -10.16 -3.45 -2.82
N ASN A 69 -9.20 -3.07 -3.66
CA ASN A 69 -7.78 -3.13 -3.29
C ASN A 69 -7.48 -2.29 -2.04
N GLY A 70 -7.98 -1.06 -1.98
CA GLY A 70 -7.79 -0.19 -0.83
C GLY A 70 -8.38 -0.76 0.46
N VAL A 71 -9.59 -1.34 0.40
CA VAL A 71 -10.24 -1.99 1.55
C VAL A 71 -9.47 -3.23 2.01
N ILE A 72 -9.09 -4.12 1.08
CA ILE A 72 -8.30 -5.32 1.40
C ILE A 72 -6.99 -4.93 2.08
N PHE A 73 -6.31 -3.91 1.53
CA PHE A 73 -5.06 -3.42 2.10
C PHE A 73 -5.25 -2.82 3.49
N LEU A 74 -6.32 -2.05 3.70
CA LEU A 74 -6.64 -1.47 5.00
C LEU A 74 -6.80 -2.57 6.07
N VAL A 75 -7.51 -3.65 5.75
CA VAL A 75 -7.66 -4.80 6.65
C VAL A 75 -6.30 -5.42 6.99
N VAL A 76 -5.46 -5.66 5.97
CA VAL A 76 -4.11 -6.21 6.17
C VAL A 76 -3.23 -5.27 6.99
N ALA A 77 -3.33 -3.96 6.78
CA ALA A 77 -2.60 -2.95 7.53
C ALA A 77 -3.03 -2.91 9.01
N VAL A 78 -4.33 -3.01 9.29
CA VAL A 78 -4.84 -3.10 10.67
C VAL A 78 -4.35 -4.38 11.36
N LEU A 79 -4.36 -5.52 10.66
CA LEU A 79 -3.83 -6.79 11.17
C LEU A 79 -2.31 -6.69 11.44
N ALA A 80 -1.56 -6.08 10.52
CA ALA A 80 -0.12 -5.82 10.68
C ALA A 80 0.17 -4.89 11.86
N TRP A 81 -0.67 -3.86 12.05
CA TRP A 81 -0.54 -2.87 13.13
C TRP A 81 -0.75 -3.49 14.51
N ARG A 82 -1.74 -4.38 14.63
CA ARG A 82 -2.05 -5.04 15.91
C ARG A 82 -0.86 -5.86 16.42
N GLY A 83 -0.11 -6.48 15.51
CA GLY A 83 1.04 -7.34 15.85
C GLY A 83 0.63 -8.58 16.64
N GLY A 84 1.51 -9.60 16.69
CA GLY A 84 1.34 -10.75 17.60
C GLY A 84 1.18 -12.12 16.95
N SER A 85 1.25 -12.24 15.61
CA SER A 85 1.40 -13.55 14.97
C SER A 85 2.56 -13.56 14.00
N ARG A 86 3.35 -14.64 14.07
CA ARG A 86 4.50 -14.90 13.18
C ARG A 86 4.08 -14.98 11.70
N LEU A 87 2.82 -15.33 11.43
CA LEU A 87 2.27 -15.44 10.08
C LEU A 87 1.87 -14.08 9.48
N ILE A 88 1.61 -13.06 10.31
CA ILE A 88 1.21 -11.74 9.81
C ILE A 88 2.33 -11.08 9.01
N ARG A 89 3.60 -11.34 9.35
CA ARG A 89 4.76 -10.81 8.63
C ARG A 89 4.76 -11.21 7.15
N PRO A 90 4.82 -12.51 6.77
CA PRO A 90 4.82 -12.90 5.37
C PRO A 90 3.51 -12.52 4.67
N VAL A 91 2.36 -12.52 5.37
CA VAL A 91 1.07 -12.06 4.81
C VAL A 91 1.11 -10.57 4.47
N PHE A 92 1.64 -9.72 5.34
CA PHE A 92 1.78 -8.28 5.09
C PHE A 92 2.71 -8.03 3.89
N VAL A 93 3.88 -8.67 3.86
CA VAL A 93 4.83 -8.53 2.75
C VAL A 93 4.21 -9.01 1.44
N LEU A 94 3.57 -10.18 1.43
CA LEU A 94 2.92 -10.72 0.24
C LEU A 94 1.80 -9.80 -0.25
N SER A 95 1.00 -9.25 0.66
CA SER A 95 -0.09 -8.33 0.31
C SER A 95 0.42 -7.03 -0.29
N VAL A 96 1.50 -6.46 0.27
CA VAL A 96 2.16 -5.28 -0.31
C VAL A 96 2.69 -5.59 -1.71
N VAL A 97 3.35 -6.74 -1.91
CA VAL A 97 3.86 -7.12 -3.24
C VAL A 97 2.72 -7.29 -4.25
N LEU A 98 1.65 -8.01 -3.87
CA LEU A 98 0.49 -8.22 -4.74
C LEU A 98 -0.20 -6.92 -5.09
N ILE A 99 -0.43 -6.03 -4.12
CA ILE A 99 -1.11 -4.75 -4.39
C ILE A 99 -0.24 -3.81 -5.23
N THR A 100 1.08 -3.81 -5.03
CA THR A 100 2.02 -3.09 -5.90
C THR A 100 1.94 -3.62 -7.32
N MET A 101 1.94 -4.94 -7.52
CA MET A 101 1.85 -5.55 -8.84
C MET A 101 0.53 -5.19 -9.56
N VAL A 102 -0.60 -5.27 -8.85
CA VAL A 102 -1.90 -4.84 -9.40
C VAL A 102 -1.90 -3.35 -9.70
N THR A 103 -1.34 -2.52 -8.82
CA THR A 103 -1.24 -1.06 -9.02
C THR A 103 -0.44 -0.74 -10.28
N ILE A 104 0.71 -1.38 -10.48
CA ILE A 104 1.54 -1.20 -11.68
C ILE A 104 0.77 -1.66 -12.92
N LEU A 105 0.14 -2.84 -12.89
CA LEU A 105 -0.63 -3.36 -14.03
C LEU A 105 -1.75 -2.41 -14.45
N LEU A 106 -2.51 -1.89 -13.48
CA LEU A 106 -3.59 -0.93 -13.74
C LEU A 106 -3.05 0.40 -14.27
N THR A 107 -1.93 0.87 -13.72
CA THR A 107 -1.31 2.14 -14.14
C THR A 107 -0.76 2.03 -15.57
N VAL A 108 -0.05 0.95 -15.89
CA VAL A 108 0.46 0.68 -17.25
C VAL A 108 -0.68 0.54 -18.25
N ARG A 109 -1.78 -0.14 -17.88
CA ARG A 109 -2.97 -0.21 -18.74
C ARG A 109 -3.58 1.16 -19.00
N ALA A 110 -3.62 2.04 -18.00
CA ALA A 110 -4.13 3.40 -18.16
C ALA A 110 -3.27 4.22 -19.13
N MET A 111 -1.94 4.09 -19.06
CA MET A 111 -1.01 4.76 -19.99
C MET A 111 -1.10 4.24 -21.44
N GLY A 112 -1.59 3.02 -21.64
CA GLY A 112 -1.76 2.42 -22.96
C GLY A 112 -3.01 2.87 -23.72
N ILE A 113 -3.88 3.70 -23.12
CA ILE A 113 -5.09 4.20 -23.77
C ILE A 113 -4.69 5.41 -24.64
N PRO A 114 -4.86 5.35 -25.97
CA PRO A 114 -4.47 6.44 -26.84
C PRO A 114 -5.32 7.68 -26.56
N PRO A 115 -4.71 8.89 -26.55
CA PRO A 115 -5.47 10.12 -26.37
C PRO A 115 -6.48 10.27 -27.51
N SER A 116 -7.74 10.51 -27.16
CA SER A 116 -8.79 10.76 -28.16
C SER A 116 -8.44 12.03 -28.95
N ALA A 117 -8.58 12.00 -30.27
CA ALA A 117 -8.25 13.13 -31.15
C ALA A 117 -9.02 14.45 -30.86
N GLN A 118 -10.06 14.40 -30.01
CA GLN A 118 -10.82 15.55 -29.52
C GLN A 118 -10.19 16.22 -28.28
N ALA A 119 -9.32 15.51 -27.56
CA ALA A 119 -8.49 16.10 -26.53
C ALA A 119 -7.28 16.72 -27.24
N GLY A 120 -7.29 18.03 -27.44
CA GLY A 120 -6.12 18.76 -27.95
C GLY A 120 -4.88 18.47 -27.11
N LEU A 121 -3.69 18.88 -27.60
CA LEU A 121 -2.44 18.80 -26.84
C LEU A 121 -2.57 19.60 -25.54
N ASP A 122 -3.02 18.93 -24.48
CA ASP A 122 -3.40 19.56 -23.22
C ASP A 122 -2.30 19.31 -22.18
N SER A 123 -1.78 20.39 -21.61
CA SER A 123 -0.86 20.36 -20.47
C SER A 123 -1.32 19.45 -19.32
N ALA A 124 -2.64 19.26 -19.18
CA ALA A 124 -3.22 18.35 -18.21
C ALA A 124 -2.84 16.87 -18.47
N THR A 125 -2.81 16.43 -19.74
CA THR A 125 -2.42 15.05 -20.07
C THR A 125 -0.96 14.74 -19.72
N ALA A 126 -0.03 15.63 -20.06
CA ALA A 126 1.38 15.46 -19.70
C ALA A 126 1.61 15.44 -18.17
N ALA A 127 0.84 16.25 -17.42
CA ALA A 127 0.87 16.24 -15.96
C ALA A 127 0.35 14.92 -15.37
N VAL A 128 -0.72 14.35 -15.95
CA VAL A 128 -1.25 13.05 -15.54
C VAL A 128 -0.24 11.94 -15.82
N ASP A 129 0.37 11.91 -17.00
CA ASP A 129 1.36 10.88 -17.35
C ASP A 129 2.56 10.91 -16.40
N THR A 130 3.10 12.11 -16.12
CA THR A 130 4.19 12.29 -15.15
C THR A 130 3.79 11.81 -13.75
N LEU A 131 2.54 12.04 -13.34
CA LEU A 131 2.03 11.59 -12.05
C LEU A 131 1.88 10.05 -12.00
N LEU A 132 1.44 9.42 -13.09
CA LEU A 132 1.33 7.97 -13.21
C LEU A 132 2.72 7.29 -13.15
N GLU A 133 3.72 7.87 -13.82
CA GLU A 133 5.10 7.40 -13.74
C GLU A 133 5.68 7.52 -12.31
N ALA A 134 5.51 8.69 -11.68
CA ALA A 134 5.94 8.92 -10.31
C ALA A 134 5.26 7.93 -9.33
N ARG A 135 3.98 7.61 -9.55
CA ARG A 135 3.24 6.61 -8.78
C ARG A 135 3.85 5.21 -8.93
N ILE A 136 4.22 4.79 -10.14
CA ILE A 136 4.89 3.50 -10.35
C ILE A 136 6.18 3.44 -9.54
N ILE A 137 7.05 4.45 -9.69
CA ILE A 137 8.33 4.52 -8.97
C ILE A 137 8.11 4.46 -7.45
N ALA A 138 7.19 5.29 -6.93
CA ALA A 138 6.87 5.32 -5.51
C ALA A 138 6.35 3.96 -5.00
N SER A 139 5.48 3.30 -5.76
CA SER A 139 4.93 1.99 -5.39
C SER A 139 6.01 0.91 -5.28
N VAL A 140 6.98 0.90 -6.21
CA VAL A 140 8.13 -0.01 -6.18
C VAL A 140 9.03 0.27 -4.99
N LEU A 141 9.36 1.55 -4.76
CA LEU A 141 10.21 1.96 -3.63
C LEU A 141 9.58 1.58 -2.28
N ILE A 142 8.26 1.76 -2.12
CA ILE A 142 7.55 1.34 -0.91
C ILE A 142 7.60 -0.17 -0.75
N ALA A 143 7.33 -0.95 -1.81
CA ALA A 143 7.37 -2.41 -1.73
C ALA A 143 8.77 -2.91 -1.30
N LEU A 144 9.83 -2.36 -1.91
CA LEU A 144 11.21 -2.66 -1.55
C LEU A 144 11.51 -2.27 -0.10
N TYR A 145 11.07 -1.09 0.33
CA TYR A 145 11.24 -0.62 1.71
C TYR A 145 10.55 -1.56 2.71
N VAL A 146 9.31 -1.98 2.42
CA VAL A 146 8.57 -2.93 3.26
C VAL A 146 9.29 -4.27 3.33
N ILE A 147 9.69 -4.85 2.19
CA ILE A 147 10.41 -6.13 2.14
C ILE A 147 11.70 -6.04 2.98
N TRP A 148 12.48 -4.99 2.75
CA TRP A 148 13.75 -4.77 3.44
C TRP A 148 13.54 -4.62 4.95
N TYR A 149 12.59 -3.78 5.37
CA TYR A 149 12.37 -3.52 6.79
C TYR A 149 11.72 -4.70 7.51
N ALA A 150 10.76 -5.38 6.88
CA ALA A 150 10.13 -6.58 7.42
C ALA A 150 11.14 -7.74 7.61
N ASN A 151 12.26 -7.71 6.90
CA ASN A 151 13.33 -8.70 7.02
C ASN A 151 14.38 -8.35 8.10
N ARG A 152 14.38 -7.13 8.65
CA ARG A 152 15.31 -6.72 9.71
C ARG A 152 14.94 -7.30 11.10
N GLY A 153 15.96 -7.44 11.94
CA GLY A 153 15.87 -7.99 13.31
C GLY A 153 14.78 -7.37 14.20
N PRO A 154 14.64 -6.03 14.28
CA PRO A 154 13.61 -5.38 15.12
C PRO A 154 12.18 -5.76 14.73
N ALA A 155 11.89 -5.85 13.43
CA ALA A 155 10.58 -6.28 12.94
C ALA A 155 10.33 -7.76 13.29
N ARG A 156 11.35 -8.61 13.15
CA ARG A 156 11.25 -10.03 13.51
C ARG A 156 10.96 -10.23 15.00
N ALA A 157 11.56 -9.42 15.88
CA ALA A 157 11.28 -9.45 17.31
C ALA A 157 9.84 -9.01 17.63
N PHE A 158 9.36 -7.93 16.99
CA PHE A 158 7.98 -7.45 17.15
C PHE A 158 6.92 -8.51 16.81
N TYR A 159 7.03 -9.16 15.65
CA TYR A 159 6.08 -10.20 15.24
C TYR A 159 6.21 -11.51 16.03
N ARG A 160 7.35 -11.74 16.68
CA ARG A 160 7.60 -12.91 17.55
C ARG A 160 7.07 -12.70 18.97
N GLY A 161 6.93 -11.44 19.42
CA GLY A 161 6.41 -11.09 20.74
C GLY A 161 7.43 -11.15 21.88
N TYR A 162 8.69 -11.50 21.60
CA TYR A 162 9.79 -11.54 22.56
C TYR A 162 11.14 -11.35 21.86
N TYR A 163 12.13 -10.80 22.58
CA TYR A 163 13.52 -10.75 22.13
C TYR A 163 14.19 -12.12 22.30
N LEU A 164 15.09 -12.49 21.40
CA LEU A 164 15.96 -13.65 21.62
C LEU A 164 16.93 -13.33 22.78
N PRO A 165 17.18 -14.28 23.70
CA PRO A 165 18.23 -14.12 24.71
C PRO A 165 19.56 -13.81 24.02
N ASP A 166 20.33 -12.89 24.58
CA ASP A 166 21.68 -12.61 24.06
C ASP A 166 22.51 -13.90 24.20
N PRO A 167 23.25 -14.36 23.18
CA PRO A 167 24.17 -15.48 23.32
C PRO A 167 25.19 -15.32 24.47
N ALA A 168 25.43 -14.10 24.95
CA ALA A 168 26.21 -13.84 26.17
C ALA A 168 25.53 -14.38 27.45
N ASP A 169 24.20 -14.35 27.52
CA ASP A 169 23.41 -14.86 28.66
C ASP A 169 23.19 -16.39 28.58
N ALA A 170 23.43 -16.97 27.40
CA ALA A 170 23.29 -18.40 27.14
C ALA A 170 24.58 -19.19 27.44
N GLN A 171 25.67 -18.52 27.82
CA GLN A 171 26.86 -19.25 28.29
C GLN A 171 26.53 -19.93 29.62
N PRO A 172 26.68 -21.27 29.72
CA PRO A 172 26.56 -21.95 31.00
C PRO A 172 27.60 -21.35 31.93
N SER A 173 27.18 -20.90 33.11
CA SER A 173 28.08 -20.50 34.19
C SER A 173 29.22 -21.52 34.28
N PRO A 174 30.51 -21.11 34.25
CA PRO A 174 31.60 -22.05 34.39
C PRO A 174 31.37 -22.81 35.69
N ARG A 175 31.07 -24.10 35.57
CA ARG A 175 30.90 -25.03 36.69
C ARG A 175 32.06 -24.77 37.64
N SER A 176 31.78 -24.36 38.88
CA SER A 176 32.83 -24.28 39.90
C SER A 176 33.32 -25.70 40.16
N THR A 177 34.34 -26.12 39.41
CA THR A 177 35.23 -27.23 39.76
C THR A 177 35.99 -26.81 41.01
N GLY A 178 35.35 -26.96 42.15
CA GLY A 178 35.88 -26.57 43.44
C GLY A 178 35.06 -27.18 44.56
N ASP A 179 34.70 -28.45 44.43
CA ASP A 179 34.16 -29.27 45.52
C ASP A 179 34.33 -30.75 45.17
N THR A 180 35.55 -31.26 45.33
CA THR A 180 35.74 -32.65 45.81
C THR A 180 37.04 -32.74 46.61
N LEU A 181 36.87 -32.61 47.92
CA LEU A 181 37.36 -33.52 48.97
C LEU A 181 38.88 -33.61 49.20
N SER A 182 39.30 -32.83 50.20
CA SER A 182 40.21 -33.24 51.28
C SER A 182 39.80 -34.54 51.97
#